data_AF-A0A3M6T5Z8-F1
#
_entry.id   AF-A0A3M6T5Z8-F1
#
_cell.length_a   1.000
_cell.length_b   1.000
_cell.length_c   1.000
_cell.angle_alpha   90.00
_cell.angle_beta   90.00
_cell.angle_gamma   90.00
#
_symmetry.space_group_name_H-M   'P 1'
#
loop_
_entity.id
_entity.type
_entity.pdbx_description
1 polymer ?
#
loop_
_entity_poly.entity_id
_entity_poly.type
_entity_poly.pdbx_seq_one_letter_code
_entity_poly.pdbx_strand_id
1 'polypeptide(L)'
;MPNHFNLEDCERFLHDENQFSPGASKRIEKYLKISREGLDEFLIRFPEMIRNEDQLFYIVRFMRAHHKFDTQDHERIFNNYLFTTMERKVTELLAVVEQKDPHTYWYLMHALQSKHSPLYEHLHGSIRCCVCKDIKHREKEEELYFSDLENEGKLVVPLLKALCEAIEDKVSNGRSYIEKMRNARQSEFHQF
;
A
#
# COMPACT_ATOMS: atom_id res chain seq x y z
N MET A 1 13.15 -19.50 -0.62
CA MET A 1 13.08 -20.04 0.76
C MET A 1 12.13 -19.16 1.53
N PRO A 2 11.32 -19.65 2.50
CA PRO A 2 10.58 -18.72 3.34
C PRO A 2 11.61 -17.87 4.09
N ASN A 3 11.62 -16.55 3.87
CA ASN A 3 12.57 -15.60 4.45
C ASN A 3 12.32 -15.34 5.95
N HIS A 4 11.50 -16.16 6.61
CA HIS A 4 11.10 -15.94 7.98
C HIS A 4 11.58 -17.07 8.86
N PHE A 5 12.05 -16.69 10.05
CA PHE A 5 12.31 -17.59 11.16
C PHE A 5 11.11 -18.51 11.39
N ASN A 6 11.33 -19.74 11.86
CA ASN A 6 10.24 -20.49 12.47
C ASN A 6 9.83 -19.79 13.80
N LEU A 7 8.72 -20.20 14.40
CA LEU A 7 8.21 -19.53 15.61
C LEU A 7 9.21 -19.53 16.77
N GLU A 8 9.93 -20.63 16.99
CA GLU A 8 10.92 -20.77 18.07
C GLU A 8 12.14 -19.86 17.84
N ASP A 9 12.59 -19.75 16.59
CA ASP A 9 13.67 -18.87 16.19
C ASP A 9 13.23 -17.40 16.28
N CYS A 10 11.97 -17.10 15.96
CA CYS A 10 11.40 -15.77 16.13
C CYS A 10 11.31 -15.39 17.61
N GLU A 11 10.89 -16.29 18.49
CA GLU A 11 10.85 -16.06 19.93
C GLU A 11 12.25 -15.78 20.49
N ARG A 12 13.24 -16.62 20.14
CA ARG A 12 14.64 -16.41 20.52
C ARG A 12 15.18 -15.06 20.03
N PHE A 13 15.00 -14.76 18.74
CA PHE A 13 15.41 -13.49 18.15
C PHE A 13 14.80 -12.29 18.88
N LEU A 14 13.49 -12.35 19.19
CA LEU A 14 12.80 -11.28 19.90
C LEU A 14 13.41 -11.02 21.27
N HIS A 15 13.76 -12.06 22.02
CA HIS A 15 14.40 -11.90 23.33
C HIS A 15 15.83 -11.35 23.21
N ASP A 16 16.64 -11.91 22.30
CA ASP A 16 18.06 -11.55 22.17
C ASP A 16 18.25 -10.11 21.67
N GLU A 17 17.51 -9.69 20.63
CA GLU A 17 17.68 -8.37 20.00
C GLU A 17 17.03 -7.24 20.81
N ASN A 18 16.16 -7.55 21.78
CA ASN A 18 15.37 -6.56 22.50
C ASN A 18 15.58 -6.55 24.01
N GLN A 19 16.58 -7.26 24.51
CA GLN A 19 16.90 -7.34 25.95
C GLN A 19 17.05 -5.97 26.65
N PHE A 20 17.49 -4.94 25.91
CA PHE A 20 17.67 -3.57 26.44
C PHE A 20 16.58 -2.57 26.00
N SER A 21 15.58 -3.03 25.25
CA SER A 21 14.54 -2.16 24.69
C SER A 21 13.43 -1.89 25.73
N PRO A 22 13.12 -0.62 26.07
CA PRO A 22 12.07 -0.30 27.03
C PRO A 22 10.70 -0.85 26.62
N GLY A 23 10.07 -1.58 27.53
CA GLY A 23 8.76 -2.19 27.31
C GLY A 23 8.76 -3.43 26.41
N ALA A 24 9.93 -3.92 25.96
CA ALA A 24 10.03 -5.07 25.07
C ALA A 24 9.36 -6.33 25.65
N SER A 25 9.61 -6.65 26.93
CA SER A 25 9.04 -7.85 27.55
C SER A 25 7.52 -7.94 27.41
N LYS A 26 6.80 -6.82 27.66
CA LYS A 26 5.34 -6.78 27.54
C LYS A 26 4.87 -6.95 26.09
N ARG A 27 5.58 -6.36 25.13
CA ARG A 27 5.23 -6.46 23.70
C ARG A 27 5.53 -7.85 23.13
N ILE A 28 6.63 -8.45 23.55
CA ILE A 28 6.99 -9.84 23.20
C ILE A 28 5.98 -10.81 23.80
N GLU A 29 5.66 -10.68 25.09
CA GLU A 29 4.63 -11.49 25.75
C GLU A 29 3.29 -11.39 25.01
N LYS A 30 2.89 -10.18 24.61
CA LYS A 30 1.68 -9.95 23.83
C LYS A 30 1.71 -10.67 22.49
N TYR A 31 2.81 -10.57 21.75
CA TYR A 31 2.99 -11.32 20.49
C TYR A 31 2.92 -12.83 20.70
N LEU A 32 3.60 -13.36 21.71
CA LEU A 32 3.60 -14.79 21.99
C LEU A 32 2.20 -15.29 22.33
N LYS A 33 1.43 -14.51 23.10
CA LYS A 33 0.02 -14.79 23.35
C LYS A 33 -0.78 -14.86 22.04
N ILE A 34 -0.66 -13.86 21.18
CA ILE A 34 -1.35 -13.82 19.88
C ILE A 34 -0.96 -15.01 18.99
N SER A 35 0.32 -15.36 18.95
CA SER A 35 0.81 -16.47 18.14
C SER A 35 0.26 -17.84 18.57
N ARG A 36 -0.21 -17.95 19.82
CA ARG A 36 -0.73 -19.18 20.43
C ARG A 36 -2.26 -19.19 20.52
N GLU A 37 -2.87 -18.03 20.78
CA GLU A 37 -4.28 -17.89 21.14
C GLU A 37 -5.10 -17.12 20.10
N GLY A 38 -4.49 -16.54 19.06
CA GLY A 38 -5.19 -15.78 18.02
C GLY A 38 -5.38 -14.29 18.33
N LEU A 39 -6.25 -13.63 17.57
CA LEU A 39 -6.42 -12.16 17.60
C LEU A 39 -7.70 -11.70 18.31
N ASP A 40 -8.39 -12.59 19.01
CA ASP A 40 -9.66 -12.32 19.69
C ASP A 40 -9.65 -11.08 20.60
N GLU A 41 -8.56 -10.89 21.36
CA GLU A 41 -8.34 -9.72 22.21
C GLU A 41 -8.46 -8.38 21.46
N PHE A 42 -8.19 -8.38 20.15
CA PHE A 42 -8.17 -7.20 19.30
C PHE A 42 -9.47 -6.97 18.53
N LEU A 43 -10.40 -7.93 18.53
CA LEU A 43 -11.69 -7.82 17.84
C LEU A 43 -12.53 -6.64 18.32
N ILE A 44 -12.31 -6.16 19.55
CA ILE A 44 -12.97 -4.96 20.07
C ILE A 44 -12.15 -3.71 19.75
N ARG A 45 -10.83 -3.78 19.89
CA ARG A 45 -9.94 -2.60 19.82
C ARG A 45 -9.70 -2.11 18.40
N PHE A 46 -9.43 -3.00 17.44
CA PHE A 46 -9.07 -2.60 16.07
C PHE A 46 -10.24 -1.94 15.33
N PRO A 47 -11.47 -2.47 15.41
CA PRO A 47 -12.62 -1.81 14.79
C PRO A 47 -12.93 -0.41 15.31
N GLU A 48 -12.62 -0.11 16.58
CA GLU A 48 -12.75 1.24 17.14
C GLU A 48 -11.68 2.21 16.63
N MET A 49 -10.57 1.68 16.13
CA MET A 49 -9.37 2.46 15.78
C MET A 49 -9.24 2.71 14.28
N ILE A 50 -9.54 1.72 13.44
CA ILE A 50 -9.55 1.84 11.99
C ILE A 50 -10.95 2.32 11.58
N ARG A 51 -11.12 3.64 11.48
CA ARG A 51 -12.45 4.27 11.45
C ARG A 51 -12.96 4.58 10.05
N ASN A 52 -12.10 4.52 9.03
CA ASN A 52 -12.48 4.83 7.66
C ASN A 52 -11.85 3.87 6.65
N GLU A 53 -12.44 3.88 5.46
CA GLU A 53 -12.10 2.95 4.39
C GLU A 53 -10.71 3.22 3.81
N ASP A 54 -10.25 4.48 3.78
CA ASP A 54 -8.91 4.84 3.30
C ASP A 54 -7.80 4.23 4.18
N GLN A 55 -7.98 4.24 5.49
CA GLN A 55 -7.06 3.60 6.44
C GLN A 55 -7.02 2.08 6.23
N LEU A 56 -8.19 1.46 6.12
CA LEU A 56 -8.28 0.02 5.85
C LEU A 56 -7.65 -0.34 4.50
N PHE A 57 -7.91 0.45 3.47
CA PHE A 57 -7.35 0.27 2.14
C PHE A 57 -5.83 0.39 2.15
N TYR A 58 -5.29 1.38 2.88
CA TYR A 58 -3.85 1.51 3.06
C TYR A 58 -3.24 0.26 3.73
N ILE A 59 -3.86 -0.23 4.82
CA ILE A 59 -3.39 -1.43 5.52
C ILE A 59 -3.41 -2.63 4.57
N VAL A 60 -4.52 -2.90 3.90
CA VAL A 60 -4.64 -4.03 2.96
C VAL A 60 -3.64 -3.90 1.81
N ARG A 61 -3.42 -2.70 1.27
CA ARG A 61 -2.41 -2.45 0.25
C ARG A 61 -1.01 -2.76 0.74
N PHE A 62 -0.66 -2.33 1.96
CA PHE A 62 0.63 -2.65 2.58
C PHE A 62 0.81 -4.17 2.71
N MET A 63 -0.20 -4.87 3.24
CA MET A 63 -0.16 -6.33 3.39
C MET A 63 0.06 -7.05 2.05
N ARG A 64 -0.55 -6.56 0.95
CA ARG A 64 -0.34 -7.09 -0.41
C ARG A 64 1.06 -6.80 -0.95
N ALA A 65 1.58 -5.60 -0.72
CA ALA A 65 2.94 -5.22 -1.14
C ALA A 65 4.01 -6.10 -0.51
N HIS A 66 3.74 -6.63 0.69
CA HIS A 66 4.60 -7.60 1.38
C HIS A 66 4.21 -9.07 1.15
N HIS A 67 3.33 -9.36 0.17
CA HIS A 67 2.85 -10.70 -0.18
C HIS A 67 2.23 -11.49 0.97
N LYS A 68 1.67 -10.79 1.97
CA LYS A 68 0.91 -11.42 3.05
C LYS A 68 -0.54 -11.63 2.67
N PHE A 69 -1.09 -10.69 1.90
CA PHE A 69 -2.40 -10.83 1.29
C PHE A 69 -2.30 -11.00 -0.22
N ASP A 70 -3.23 -11.77 -0.76
CA ASP A 70 -3.46 -11.87 -2.21
C ASP A 70 -4.69 -11.05 -2.63
N THR A 71 -5.17 -11.27 -3.86
CA THR A 71 -6.36 -10.60 -4.39
C THR A 71 -7.64 -11.12 -3.74
N GLN A 72 -7.72 -12.41 -3.39
CA GLN A 72 -8.90 -13.00 -2.75
C GLN A 72 -9.08 -12.46 -1.33
N ASP A 73 -7.99 -12.30 -0.58
CA ASP A 73 -7.99 -11.67 0.74
C ASP A 73 -8.55 -10.23 0.66
N HIS A 74 -8.14 -9.46 -0.35
CA HIS A 74 -8.64 -8.11 -0.58
C HIS A 74 -10.14 -8.12 -0.87
N GLU A 75 -10.59 -8.93 -1.82
CA GLU A 75 -12.00 -9.04 -2.20
C GLU A 75 -12.87 -9.47 -1.02
N ARG A 76 -12.36 -10.39 -0.19
CA ARG A 76 -13.02 -10.86 1.04
C ARG A 76 -13.22 -9.72 2.04
N ILE A 77 -12.18 -8.95 2.34
CA ILE A 77 -12.25 -7.83 3.29
C ILE A 77 -13.18 -6.71 2.79
N PHE A 78 -13.12 -6.39 1.50
CA PHE A 78 -13.93 -5.34 0.88
C PHE A 78 -15.26 -5.84 0.30
N ASN A 79 -15.72 -7.03 0.71
CA ASN A 79 -17.00 -7.56 0.26
C ASN A 79 -18.17 -6.77 0.87
N ASN A 80 -18.62 -5.73 0.17
CA ASN A 80 -19.71 -4.86 0.60
C ASN A 80 -21.08 -5.56 0.70
N TYR A 81 -21.22 -6.77 0.14
CA TYR A 81 -22.43 -7.58 0.30
C TYR A 81 -22.49 -8.24 1.69
N LEU A 82 -21.34 -8.69 2.20
CA LEU A 82 -21.25 -9.34 3.51
C LEU A 82 -20.99 -8.33 4.65
N PHE A 83 -20.20 -7.29 4.37
CA PHE A 83 -19.69 -6.35 5.37
C PHE A 83 -20.03 -4.91 5.01
N THR A 84 -21.18 -4.45 5.50
CA THR A 84 -21.70 -3.10 5.25
C THR A 84 -21.13 -2.03 6.17
N THR A 85 -20.45 -2.41 7.27
CA THR A 85 -19.87 -1.48 8.25
C THR A 85 -18.36 -1.60 8.30
N MET A 86 -17.67 -0.50 8.62
CA MET A 86 -16.22 -0.50 8.84
C MET A 86 -15.80 -1.50 9.92
N GLU A 87 -16.60 -1.61 10.99
CA GLU A 87 -16.32 -2.54 12.08
C GLU A 87 -16.22 -3.98 11.57
N ARG A 88 -17.19 -4.42 10.77
CA ARG A 88 -17.20 -5.77 10.19
C ARG A 88 -16.05 -5.99 9.21
N LYS A 89 -15.71 -4.99 8.39
CA LYS A 89 -14.56 -5.07 7.48
C LYS A 89 -13.24 -5.22 8.24
N VAL A 90 -13.08 -4.52 9.37
CA VAL A 90 -11.89 -4.61 10.23
C VAL A 90 -11.84 -5.95 10.98
N THR A 91 -12.99 -6.45 11.43
CA THR A 91 -13.08 -7.82 11.98
C THR A 91 -12.66 -8.85 10.94
N GLU A 92 -13.10 -8.69 9.68
CA GLU A 92 -12.70 -9.58 8.60
C GLU A 92 -11.19 -9.49 8.31
N LEU A 93 -10.60 -8.29 8.35
CA LEU A 93 -9.16 -8.12 8.27
C LEU A 93 -8.43 -8.96 9.33
N LEU A 94 -8.88 -8.92 10.59
CA LEU A 94 -8.26 -9.72 11.66
C LEU A 94 -8.44 -11.22 11.44
N ALA A 95 -9.63 -11.66 10.99
CA ALA A 95 -9.89 -13.05 10.66
C ALA A 95 -9.00 -13.55 9.51
N VAL A 96 -8.74 -12.72 8.51
CA VAL A 96 -7.79 -13.04 7.43
C VAL A 96 -6.37 -13.16 7.98
N VAL A 97 -5.91 -12.23 8.83
CA VAL A 97 -4.56 -12.30 9.43
C VAL A 97 -4.38 -13.57 10.27
N GLU A 98 -5.38 -13.94 11.06
CA GLU A 98 -5.33 -15.11 11.94
C GLU A 98 -5.21 -16.44 11.16
N GLN A 99 -5.72 -16.49 9.92
CA GLN A 99 -5.60 -17.66 9.05
C GLN A 99 -4.22 -17.78 8.37
N LYS A 100 -3.35 -16.77 8.50
CA LYS A 100 -2.00 -16.77 7.92
C LYS A 100 -0.96 -17.19 8.96
N ASP A 101 0.31 -17.18 8.55
CA ASP A 101 1.41 -17.46 9.46
C ASP A 101 1.53 -16.37 10.55
N PRO A 102 1.96 -16.69 11.78
CA PRO A 102 1.98 -15.73 12.88
C PRO A 102 2.83 -14.48 12.63
N HIS A 103 3.81 -14.51 11.72
CA HIS A 103 4.57 -13.30 11.37
C HIS A 103 3.73 -12.28 10.60
N THR A 104 2.61 -12.69 10.01
CA THR A 104 1.63 -11.79 9.38
C THR A 104 1.15 -10.72 10.35
N TYR A 105 1.07 -11.05 11.66
CA TYR A 105 0.79 -10.07 12.69
C TYR A 105 1.81 -8.92 12.71
N TRP A 106 3.10 -9.20 12.54
CA TRP A 106 4.11 -8.15 12.52
C TRP A 106 3.96 -7.22 11.32
N TYR A 107 3.60 -7.75 10.16
CA TYR A 107 3.27 -6.92 8.99
C TYR A 107 2.05 -6.05 9.25
N LEU A 108 1.01 -6.58 9.91
CA LEU A 108 -0.14 -5.78 10.32
C LEU A 108 0.28 -4.66 11.27
N MET A 109 1.17 -4.92 12.23
CA MET A 109 1.67 -3.87 13.12
C MET A 109 2.41 -2.79 12.34
N HIS A 110 3.31 -3.15 11.44
CA HIS A 110 4.03 -2.17 10.61
C HIS A 110 3.10 -1.36 9.69
N ALA A 111 2.03 -1.97 9.16
CA ALA A 111 1.02 -1.24 8.39
C ALA A 111 0.35 -0.10 9.19
N LEU A 112 0.33 -0.21 10.52
CA LEU A 112 -0.21 0.81 11.41
C LEU A 112 0.77 1.96 11.68
N GLN A 113 2.06 1.83 11.35
CA GLN A 113 3.09 2.81 11.72
C GLN A 113 2.79 4.21 11.17
N SER A 114 2.40 4.32 9.90
CA SER A 114 2.17 5.61 9.23
C SER A 114 0.79 6.20 9.48
N LYS A 115 -0.24 5.36 9.74
CA LYS A 115 -1.64 5.79 9.89
C LYS A 115 -2.16 5.78 11.33
N HIS A 116 -1.53 5.00 12.20
CA HIS A 116 -1.88 4.81 13.61
C HIS A 116 -0.64 4.70 14.49
N SER A 117 0.28 5.68 14.38
CA SER A 117 1.53 5.73 15.15
C SER A 117 1.37 5.44 16.66
N PRO A 118 0.36 5.96 17.39
CA PRO A 118 0.19 5.60 18.81
C PRO A 118 -0.09 4.11 19.05
N LEU A 119 -0.85 3.46 18.16
CA LEU A 119 -1.14 2.03 18.27
C LEU A 119 0.10 1.20 17.93
N TYR A 120 0.83 1.61 16.88
CA TYR A 120 2.11 1.02 16.55
C TYR A 120 3.08 1.11 17.74
N GLU A 121 3.20 2.28 18.39
CA GLU A 121 4.07 2.45 19.56
C GLU A 121 3.65 1.56 20.75
N HIS A 122 2.36 1.35 20.92
CA HIS A 122 1.83 0.48 21.96
C HIS A 122 2.12 -1.00 21.68
N LEU A 123 1.88 -1.48 20.45
CA LEU A 123 1.94 -2.90 20.10
C LEU A 123 3.34 -3.37 19.68
N HIS A 124 4.08 -2.52 18.95
CA HIS A 124 5.42 -2.80 18.45
C HIS A 124 6.46 -1.86 19.08
N GLY A 125 6.25 -0.55 18.93
CA GLY A 125 7.17 0.49 19.38
C GLY A 125 8.60 0.27 18.91
N SER A 126 9.54 0.37 19.84
CA SER A 126 10.98 0.34 19.55
C SER A 126 11.58 -1.07 19.43
N ILE A 127 10.79 -2.14 19.53
CA ILE A 127 11.34 -3.49 19.39
C ILE A 127 11.78 -3.73 17.95
N ARG A 128 12.73 -4.66 17.75
CA ARG A 128 13.08 -5.24 16.47
C ARG A 128 12.39 -6.59 16.36
N CYS A 129 11.40 -6.69 15.48
CA CYS A 129 10.77 -7.97 15.14
C CYS A 129 11.49 -8.63 13.95
N CYS A 130 11.17 -9.89 13.69
CA CYS A 130 11.78 -10.69 12.63
C CYS A 130 11.58 -10.14 11.21
N VAL A 131 10.60 -9.25 10.99
CA VAL A 131 10.28 -8.68 9.67
C VAL A 131 10.72 -7.22 9.52
N CYS A 132 11.22 -6.58 10.58
CA CYS A 132 11.69 -5.19 10.56
C CYS A 132 12.74 -4.94 9.48
N LYS A 133 13.65 -5.90 9.24
CA LYS A 133 14.69 -5.78 8.21
C LYS A 133 14.08 -5.83 6.82
N ASP A 134 13.17 -6.77 6.58
CA ASP A 134 12.49 -6.95 5.29
C ASP A 134 11.66 -5.73 4.91
N ILE A 135 10.97 -5.13 5.90
CA ILE A 135 10.16 -3.94 5.69
C ILE A 135 11.03 -2.75 5.35
N LYS A 136 12.10 -2.50 6.12
CA LYS A 136 13.07 -1.43 5.81
C LYS A 136 13.77 -1.61 4.47
N HIS A 137 13.97 -2.85 4.02
CA HIS A 137 14.53 -3.12 2.71
C HIS A 137 13.55 -2.71 1.60
N ARG A 138 12.28 -3.15 1.70
CA ARG A 138 11.26 -2.78 0.71
C ARG A 138 10.96 -1.29 0.68
N GLU A 139 10.90 -0.64 1.84
CA GLU A 139 10.72 0.82 1.90
C GLU A 139 11.83 1.54 1.13
N LYS A 140 13.09 1.09 1.26
CA LYS A 140 14.20 1.63 0.48
C LYS A 140 14.11 1.31 -1.01
N GLU A 141 13.68 0.11 -1.38
CA GLU A 141 13.46 -0.25 -2.79
C GLU A 141 12.34 0.59 -3.42
N GLU A 142 11.26 0.85 -2.68
CA GLU A 142 10.19 1.73 -3.12
C GLU A 142 10.68 3.18 -3.25
N GLU A 143 11.42 3.71 -2.27
CA GLU A 143 12.03 5.05 -2.35
C GLU A 143 12.96 5.18 -3.58
N LEU A 144 13.79 4.18 -3.84
CA LEU A 144 14.65 4.14 -5.02
C LEU A 144 13.82 4.10 -6.31
N TYR A 145 12.81 3.24 -6.38
CA TYR A 145 11.91 3.14 -7.53
C TYR A 145 11.14 4.44 -7.80
N PHE A 146 10.63 5.12 -6.76
CA PHE A 146 9.98 6.42 -6.91
C PHE A 146 10.97 7.50 -7.34
N SER A 147 12.22 7.44 -6.85
CA SER A 147 13.27 8.37 -7.31
C SER A 147 13.63 8.15 -8.78
N ASP A 148 13.63 6.90 -9.25
CA ASP A 148 13.85 6.56 -10.65
C ASP A 148 12.67 7.00 -11.52
N LEU A 149 11.42 6.78 -11.08
CA LEU A 149 10.21 7.26 -11.75
C LEU A 149 10.11 8.79 -11.79
N GLU A 150 10.53 9.50 -10.75
CA GLU A 150 10.61 10.97 -10.78
C GLU A 150 11.65 11.47 -11.79
N ASN A 151 12.75 10.73 -11.94
CA ASN A 151 13.77 11.04 -12.94
C ASN A 151 13.30 10.69 -14.36
N GLU A 152 12.54 9.60 -14.55
CA GLU A 152 11.85 9.29 -15.80
C GLU A 152 10.74 10.31 -16.11
N GLY A 153 9.99 10.76 -15.10
CA GLY A 153 8.97 11.80 -15.24
C GLY A 153 9.54 13.12 -15.75
N LYS A 154 10.76 13.48 -15.32
CA LYS A 154 11.50 14.64 -15.88
C LYS A 154 11.85 14.49 -17.36
N LEU A 155 11.91 13.28 -17.89
CA LEU A 155 12.12 12.99 -19.33
C LEU A 155 10.80 12.88 -20.10
N VAL A 156 9.82 12.18 -19.54
CA VAL A 156 8.54 11.85 -20.20
C VAL A 156 7.62 13.06 -20.31
N VAL A 157 7.57 13.93 -19.29
CA VAL A 157 6.70 15.13 -19.32
C VAL A 157 7.09 16.12 -20.41
N PRO A 158 8.37 16.48 -20.60
CA PRO A 158 8.80 17.32 -21.73
C PRO A 158 8.54 16.67 -23.10
N LEU A 159 8.75 15.35 -23.22
CA LEU A 159 8.49 14.60 -24.45
C LEU A 159 7.01 14.60 -24.84
N LEU A 160 6.12 14.35 -23.87
CA LEU A 160 4.66 14.42 -24.09
C LEU A 160 4.22 15.83 -24.46
N LYS A 161 4.78 16.85 -23.81
CA LYS A 161 4.49 18.25 -24.14
C LYS A 161 4.90 18.60 -25.58
N ALA A 162 6.12 18.21 -25.98
CA ALA A 162 6.60 18.43 -27.35
C ALA A 162 5.76 17.69 -28.40
N LEU A 163 5.29 16.48 -28.09
CA LEU A 163 4.39 15.71 -28.94
C LEU A 163 3.02 16.37 -29.09
N CYS A 164 2.44 16.87 -28.00
CA CYS A 164 1.17 17.60 -28.05
C CYS A 164 1.29 18.88 -28.90
N GLU A 165 2.35 19.66 -28.69
CA GLU A 165 2.62 20.88 -29.47
C GLU A 165 2.79 20.56 -30.97
N ALA A 166 3.49 19.48 -31.31
CA ALA A 166 3.66 19.05 -32.70
C ALA A 166 2.35 18.59 -33.35
N ILE A 167 1.47 17.91 -32.60
CA ILE A 167 0.15 17.49 -33.07
C ILE A 167 -0.74 18.71 -33.30
N GLU A 168 -0.76 19.66 -32.37
CA GLU A 168 -1.55 20.90 -32.49
C GLU A 168 -1.13 21.72 -33.70
N ASP A 169 0.18 21.87 -33.94
CA ASP A 169 0.70 22.57 -35.11
C ASP A 169 0.29 21.87 -36.43
N LYS A 170 0.37 20.53 -36.48
CA LYS A 170 -0.08 19.76 -37.66
C LYS A 170 -1.58 19.88 -37.91
N VAL A 171 -2.40 19.84 -36.85
CA VAL A 171 -3.85 20.02 -36.96
C VAL A 171 -4.20 21.44 -37.41
N SER A 172 -3.53 22.46 -36.87
CA SER A 172 -3.72 23.86 -37.25
C SER A 172 -3.37 24.10 -38.73
N ASN A 173 -2.22 23.60 -39.17
CA ASN A 173 -1.77 23.68 -40.56
C ASN A 173 -2.72 22.94 -41.51
N GLY A 174 -3.22 21.77 -41.12
CA GLY A 174 -4.22 21.02 -41.89
C GLY A 174 -5.55 21.78 -42.03
N ARG A 175 -6.04 22.39 -40.94
CA ARG A 175 -7.26 23.22 -40.97
C ARG A 175 -7.09 24.44 -41.86
N SER A 176 -5.96 25.15 -41.75
CA SER A 176 -5.64 26.30 -42.60
C SER A 176 -5.61 25.93 -44.10
N TYR A 177 -5.04 24.76 -44.42
CA TYR A 177 -5.01 24.25 -45.80
C TYR A 177 -6.41 23.95 -46.34
N ILE A 178 -7.26 23.30 -45.54
CA ILE A 178 -8.66 23.00 -45.91
C ILE A 178 -9.46 24.31 -46.11
N GLU A 179 -9.26 25.30 -45.24
CA GLU A 179 -9.91 26.62 -45.34
C GLU A 179 -9.52 27.34 -46.63
N LYS A 180 -8.22 27.34 -46.98
CA LYS A 180 -7.71 27.93 -48.23
C LYS A 180 -8.32 27.25 -49.46
N MET A 181 -8.41 25.92 -49.45
CA MET A 181 -9.04 25.15 -50.55
C MET A 181 -10.53 25.45 -50.68
N ARG A 182 -11.25 25.62 -49.56
CA ARG A 182 -12.67 25.97 -49.56
C ARG A 182 -12.89 27.37 -50.15
N ASN A 183 -12.08 28.34 -49.74
CA ASN A 183 -12.17 29.72 -50.23
C ASN A 183 -11.81 29.82 -51.71
N ALA A 184 -10.78 29.11 -52.17
CA ALA A 184 -10.40 29.05 -53.58
C ALA A 184 -11.54 28.51 -54.47
N ARG A 185 -12.22 27.44 -54.03
CA ARG A 185 -13.40 26.91 -54.73
C ARG A 185 -14.56 27.90 -54.76
N GLN A 186 -14.84 28.61 -53.66
CA GLN A 186 -15.92 29.60 -53.64
C GLN A 186 -15.65 30.79 -54.57
N SER A 187 -14.40 31.23 -54.69
CA SER A 187 -14.02 32.29 -55.64
C SER A 187 -14.17 31.88 -57.11
N GLU A 188 -13.99 30.59 -57.45
CA GLU A 188 -14.21 30.08 -58.81
C GLU A 188 -15.71 30.05 -59.19
N PHE A 189 -16.60 29.84 -58.23
CA PHE A 189 -18.06 29.88 -58.44
C PHE A 189 -18.66 31.29 -58.53
N HIS A 190 -17.92 32.34 -58.20
CA HIS A 190 -18.38 33.74 -58.30
C HIS A 190 -17.87 34.47 -59.57
N GLN A 191 -17.22 33.74 -60.48
CA GLN A 191 -16.76 34.26 -61.79
C GLN A 191 -17.62 33.77 -62.98
N PHE A 192 -18.76 33.13 -62.71
CA PHE A 192 -19.78 32.75 -63.69
C PHE A 192 -21.09 33.50 -63.46
#